data_AF-A0A380DVL8-F1
#
_entry.id   AF-A0A380DVL8-F1
#
_cell.length_a   1.000
_cell.length_b   1.000
_cell.length_c   1.000
_cell.angle_alpha   90.00
_cell.angle_beta   90.00
_cell.angle_gamma   90.00
#
_symmetry.space_group_name_H-M   'P 1'
#
loop_
_entity.id
_entity.type
_entity.pdbx_description
1 polymer ?
#
loop_
_entity_poly.entity_id
_entity_poly.type
_entity_poly.pdbx_seq_one_letter_code
_entity_poly.pdbx_strand_id
1 'polypeptide(L)'
;MLKNLNVNDVLYAGHNSTWDPQSNSIAKYNYPNGKPEHLDYIFTDKDHKQPKQLVNEVVTEKPKPWDVYAFPYYYVYNDFSDHYPIKAYSK
;
A
#
# COMPACT_ATOMS: atom_id res chain seq x y z
N MET A 1 -1.30 -9.57 15.52
CA MET A 1 -1.72 -9.96 14.16
C MET A 1 -1.03 -11.25 13.72
N LEU A 2 0.30 -11.27 13.51
CA LEU A 2 1.03 -12.44 12.97
C LEU A 2 0.75 -13.78 13.70
N LYS A 3 0.83 -13.78 15.05
CA LYS A 3 0.55 -14.98 15.85
C LYS A 3 -0.87 -15.52 15.66
N ASN A 4 -1.86 -14.63 15.53
CA ASN A 4 -3.27 -15.04 15.40
C ASN A 4 -3.54 -15.64 14.02
N LEU A 5 -2.83 -15.17 12.99
CA LEU A 5 -2.94 -15.69 11.62
C LEU A 5 -2.04 -16.90 11.37
N ASN A 6 -1.24 -17.33 12.35
CA ASN A 6 -0.27 -18.42 12.18
C ASN A 6 0.73 -18.16 11.03
N VAL A 7 1.22 -16.94 10.90
CA VAL A 7 2.17 -16.55 9.83
C VAL A 7 3.53 -16.15 10.37
N ASN A 8 4.55 -16.26 9.52
CA ASN A 8 5.85 -15.63 9.76
C ASN A 8 5.83 -14.17 9.28
N ASP A 9 6.73 -13.33 9.79
CA ASP A 9 7.01 -12.03 9.19
C ASP A 9 7.78 -12.19 7.87
N VAL A 10 7.81 -11.15 7.05
CA VAL A 10 8.42 -11.15 5.72
C VAL A 10 9.57 -10.15 5.62
N LEU A 11 10.29 -10.19 4.51
CA LEU A 11 11.12 -9.06 4.14
C LEU A 11 10.29 -7.94 3.51
N TYR A 12 10.68 -6.70 3.77
CA TYR A 12 10.03 -5.52 3.21
C TYR A 12 10.98 -4.80 2.25
N ALA A 13 10.42 -4.29 1.15
CA ALA A 13 11.12 -3.50 0.14
C ALA A 13 10.23 -2.35 -0.38
N GLY A 14 10.81 -1.43 -1.14
CA GLY A 14 10.08 -0.29 -1.72
C GLY A 14 9.74 0.78 -0.69
N HIS A 15 8.56 1.38 -0.82
CA HIS A 15 8.09 2.44 0.09
C HIS A 15 7.78 1.91 1.49
N ASN A 16 7.82 2.77 2.51
CA ASN A 16 7.64 2.34 3.91
C ASN A 16 6.18 2.28 4.37
N SER A 17 5.25 2.84 3.59
CA SER A 17 3.84 3.00 3.96
C SER A 17 2.95 2.60 2.80
N THR A 18 1.87 1.88 3.05
CA THR A 18 0.91 1.47 2.01
C THR A 18 -0.28 2.42 1.96
N TRP A 19 -0.59 3.10 3.06
CA TRP A 19 -1.51 4.24 3.10
C TRP A 19 -0.73 5.47 3.57
N ASP A 20 -0.60 6.48 2.71
CA ASP A 20 0.32 7.60 2.96
C ASP A 20 -0.26 8.96 2.54
N PRO A 21 -0.89 9.70 3.47
CA PRO A 21 -1.39 11.04 3.20
C PRO A 21 -0.31 12.09 2.90
N GLN A 22 0.97 11.78 3.10
CA GLN A 22 2.06 12.70 2.77
C GLN A 22 2.46 12.64 1.29
N SER A 23 2.21 11.50 0.62
CA SER A 23 2.67 11.27 -0.77
C SER A 23 1.58 10.83 -1.76
N ASN A 24 0.44 10.31 -1.30
CA ASN A 24 -0.68 9.89 -2.13
C ASN A 24 -1.74 11.01 -2.23
N SER A 25 -2.10 11.41 -3.45
CA SER A 25 -3.02 12.53 -3.72
C SER A 25 -4.43 12.33 -3.16
N ILE A 26 -4.93 11.08 -3.15
CA ILE A 26 -6.27 10.75 -2.66
C ILE A 26 -6.25 10.69 -1.12
N ALA A 27 -5.28 10.00 -0.54
CA ALA A 27 -5.13 9.91 0.91
C ALA A 27 -4.90 11.31 1.54
N LYS A 28 -4.08 12.14 0.88
CA LYS A 28 -3.83 13.53 1.30
C LYS A 28 -5.09 14.39 1.28
N TYR A 29 -5.92 14.25 0.24
CA TYR A 29 -7.17 14.97 0.15
C TYR A 29 -8.13 14.62 1.29
N ASN A 30 -8.26 13.33 1.60
CA ASN A 30 -9.16 12.84 2.64
C ASN A 30 -8.63 13.11 4.06
N TYR A 31 -7.32 12.98 4.28
CA TYR A 31 -6.69 13.06 5.59
C TYR A 31 -5.40 13.90 5.53
N PRO A 32 -5.48 15.23 5.33
CA PRO A 32 -4.31 16.07 5.04
C PRO A 32 -3.25 16.11 6.14
N ASN A 33 -3.62 15.77 7.38
CA ASN A 33 -2.73 15.70 8.53
C ASN A 33 -2.54 14.26 9.04
N GLY A 34 -3.00 13.27 8.28
CA GLY A 34 -2.85 11.86 8.62
C GLY A 34 -1.38 11.44 8.63
N LYS A 35 -1.04 10.53 9.54
CA LYS A 35 0.30 9.94 9.58
C LYS A 35 0.35 8.76 8.61
N PRO A 36 1.46 8.51 7.90
CA PRO A 36 1.59 7.34 7.05
C PRO A 36 1.50 6.05 7.85
N GLU A 37 0.88 5.03 7.26
CA GLU A 37 0.65 3.72 7.87
C GLU A 37 1.00 2.58 6.88
N HIS A 38 1.44 1.44 7.43
CA HIS A 38 1.67 0.21 6.66
C HIS A 38 0.60 -0.81 7.03
N LEU A 39 -0.35 -1.01 6.12
CA LEU A 39 -1.61 -1.72 6.38
C LEU A 39 -1.84 -2.93 5.47
N ASP A 40 -1.12 -3.01 4.34
CA ASP A 40 -1.31 -4.04 3.33
C ASP A 40 -0.18 -5.07 3.39
N TYR A 41 -0.54 -6.35 3.45
CA TYR A 41 0.41 -7.45 3.61
C TYR A 41 -0.03 -8.69 2.81
N ILE A 42 0.94 -9.42 2.29
CA ILE A 42 0.79 -10.80 1.82
C ILE A 42 1.67 -11.68 2.70
N PHE A 43 1.07 -12.72 3.28
CA PHE A 43 1.74 -13.69 4.13
C PHE A 43 1.44 -15.12 3.66
N THR A 44 2.24 -16.08 4.15
CA THR A 44 1.97 -17.51 4.03
C THR A 44 1.83 -18.12 5.42
N ASP A 45 0.87 -19.02 5.60
CA ASP A 45 0.70 -19.80 6.84
C ASP A 45 1.97 -20.60 7.12
N LYS A 46 2.47 -20.56 8.36
CA LYS A 46 3.78 -21.10 8.73
C LYS A 46 3.82 -22.63 8.85
N ASP A 47 2.67 -23.31 8.90
CA ASP A 47 2.58 -24.77 8.96
C ASP A 47 2.49 -25.41 7.56
N HIS A 48 2.49 -24.59 6.50
CA HIS A 48 2.50 -25.03 5.11
C HIS A 48 3.87 -24.82 4.44
N LYS A 49 3.99 -25.27 3.18
CA LYS A 49 5.21 -25.08 2.39
C LYS A 49 5.57 -23.59 2.30
N GLN A 50 6.73 -23.23 2.83
CA GLN A 50 7.23 -21.87 2.75
C GLN A 50 7.90 -21.59 1.39
N PRO A 51 7.76 -20.38 0.85
CA PRO A 51 8.66 -19.87 -0.19
C PRO A 51 10.10 -19.76 0.37
N LYS A 52 11.11 -19.60 -0.50
CA LYS A 52 12.51 -19.44 -0.07
C LYS A 52 12.67 -18.26 0.89
N GLN A 53 12.41 -17.06 0.39
CA GLN A 53 12.35 -15.83 1.15
C GLN A 53 11.27 -14.93 0.56
N LEU A 54 10.14 -14.79 1.26
CA LEU A 54 9.03 -13.95 0.83
C LEU A 54 9.37 -12.48 1.06
N VAL A 55 9.18 -11.65 0.04
CA VAL A 55 9.35 -10.20 0.07
C VAL A 55 8.03 -9.54 -0.26
N ASN A 56 7.61 -8.56 0.56
CA ASN A 56 6.54 -7.62 0.23
C ASN A 56 7.17 -6.27 -0.16
N GLU A 57 6.99 -5.88 -1.42
CA GLU A 57 7.48 -4.61 -1.97
C GLU A 57 6.31 -3.63 -2.16
N VAL A 58 6.36 -2.47 -1.51
CA VAL A 58 5.37 -1.40 -1.72
C VAL A 58 5.72 -0.61 -2.97
N VAL A 59 4.77 -0.51 -3.90
CA VAL A 59 4.95 0.10 -5.22
C VAL A 59 4.23 1.44 -5.30
N THR A 60 4.96 2.51 -5.63
CA THR A 60 4.46 3.89 -5.70
C THR A 60 4.24 4.39 -7.13
N GLU A 61 3.87 3.47 -8.03
CA GLU A 61 3.56 3.81 -9.43
C GLU A 61 2.37 4.78 -9.49
N LYS A 62 2.50 5.82 -10.32
CA LYS A 62 1.46 6.84 -10.51
C LYS A 62 0.90 6.81 -11.94
N PRO A 63 -0.43 6.90 -12.11
CA PRO A 63 -1.03 7.11 -13.43
C PRO A 63 -0.70 8.51 -13.97
N LYS A 64 -1.05 8.72 -15.24
CA LYS A 64 -1.28 10.10 -15.72
C LYS A 64 -2.37 10.75 -14.86
N PRO A 65 -2.29 12.06 -14.58
CA PRO A 65 -3.32 12.74 -13.83
C PRO A 65 -4.72 12.54 -14.43
N TRP A 66 -5.71 12.41 -13.57
CA TRP A 66 -7.12 12.25 -13.93
C TRP A 66 -7.97 13.19 -13.07
N ASP A 67 -9.11 13.58 -13.60
CA ASP A 67 -9.97 14.61 -13.04
C ASP A 67 -11.37 14.11 -12.72
N VAL A 68 -12.00 14.77 -11.73
CA VAL A 68 -13.40 14.57 -11.37
C VAL A 68 -14.06 15.92 -11.14
N TYR A 69 -15.23 16.11 -11.74
CA TYR A 69 -16.11 17.23 -11.44
C TYR A 69 -17.17 16.80 -10.42
N ALA A 70 -17.12 17.38 -9.23
CA ALA A 70 -18.09 17.20 -8.17
C ALA A 70 -18.59 18.58 -7.74
N PHE A 71 -19.73 18.99 -8.30
CA PHE A 71 -20.24 20.36 -8.22
C PHE A 71 -20.17 20.94 -6.78
N PRO A 72 -19.66 22.16 -6.59
CA PRO A 72 -19.12 23.10 -7.60
C PRO A 72 -17.63 22.93 -7.91
N TYR A 73 -17.00 21.86 -7.44
CA TYR A 73 -15.55 21.70 -7.44
C TYR A 73 -15.04 20.82 -8.58
N TYR A 74 -13.80 21.09 -8.98
CA TYR A 74 -13.03 20.30 -9.93
C TYR A 74 -11.77 19.83 -9.22
N TYR A 75 -11.55 18.52 -9.20
CA TYR A 75 -10.41 17.89 -8.52
C TYR A 75 -9.53 17.17 -9.54
N VAL A 76 -8.22 17.14 -9.28
CA VAL A 76 -7.25 16.40 -10.08
C VAL A 76 -6.41 15.54 -9.14
N TYR A 77 -6.30 14.25 -9.46
CA TYR A 77 -5.51 13.27 -8.72
C TYR A 77 -4.49 12.62 -9.65
N ASN A 78 -3.45 12.01 -9.06
CA ASN A 78 -2.42 11.28 -9.81
C ASN A 78 -1.99 10.00 -9.08
N ASP A 79 -2.93 9.36 -8.40
CA ASP A 79 -2.78 8.05 -7.79
C ASP A 79 -3.93 7.14 -8.23
N PHE A 80 -3.70 5.83 -8.26
CA PHE A 80 -4.72 4.85 -8.66
C PHE A 80 -5.76 4.59 -7.57
N SER A 81 -5.35 4.67 -6.30
CA SER A 81 -6.13 4.43 -5.08
C SER A 81 -5.51 5.26 -3.96
N ASP A 82 -6.15 5.37 -2.80
CA ASP A 82 -5.56 5.98 -1.60
C ASP A 82 -4.53 5.07 -0.91
N HIS A 83 -4.53 3.78 -1.26
CA HIS A 83 -3.48 2.82 -0.92
C HIS A 83 -2.53 2.56 -2.10
N TYR A 84 -1.23 2.47 -1.82
CA TYR A 84 -0.23 1.91 -2.72
C TYR A 84 -0.31 0.38 -2.74
N PRO A 85 -0.23 -0.27 -3.92
CA PRO A 85 -0.23 -1.73 -4.00
C PRO A 85 1.07 -2.34 -3.46
N ILE A 86 0.97 -3.59 -3.01
CA ILE A 86 2.12 -4.41 -2.67
C ILE A 86 2.33 -5.53 -3.70
N LYS A 87 3.59 -5.79 -4.07
CA LYS A 87 4.01 -6.96 -4.85
C LYS A 87 4.65 -7.97 -3.92
N ALA A 88 4.25 -9.23 -4.00
CA ALA A 88 4.87 -10.32 -3.26
C ALA A 88 5.65 -11.24 -4.20
N TYR A 89 6.90 -11.54 -3.85
CA TYR A 89 7.75 -12.44 -4.64
C TYR A 89 8.74 -13.22 -3.76
N SER A 90 9.27 -14.32 -4.32
CA SER A 90 10.30 -15.14 -3.68
C SER A 90 11.69 -14.74 -4.18
N LYS A 91 12.61 -14.48 -3.25
CA LYS A 91 14.03 -14.22 -3.53
C LYS A 91 14.89 -15.47 -3.30
#